data_AF-A0A662PVE3-F1
#
_entry.id   AF-A0A662PVE3-F1
#
_cell.length_a   1.000
_cell.length_b   1.000
_cell.length_c   1.000
_cell.angle_alpha   90.00
_cell.angle_beta   90.00
_cell.angle_gamma   90.00
#
_symmetry.space_group_name_H-M   'P 1'
#
loop_
_entity.id
_entity.type
_entity.pdbx_description
1 polymer ?
#
loop_
_entity_poly.entity_id
_entity_poly.type
_entity_poly.pdbx_seq_one_letter_code
_entity_poly.pdbx_strand_id
1 'polypeptide(L)'
;MNPISAILQRIEVIIPLAAGVIILASLLILRGRRKKNIAPSDLDSIKVISKEEGGEAAEKEEKKISGEELSKLETKILEVLRAKGSLKPYPIPASKEGGHYLDLAGISEKDARTLIDSLIEKGLVLEGEREFSAVACPICGSCSQVAMISCKNCGSLRLNEIKYYKHACGFIGPESSFRSESGLVCPQCGSSENIELYHRKYRCPDCGAEFEEPSLTFKCGSCGA
;
A
#
# COMPACT_ATOMS: atom_id res chain seq x y z
N MET A 1 52.00 -31.23 -7.83
CA MET A 1 51.00 -30.18 -7.54
C MET A 1 51.57 -28.86 -8.04
N ASN A 2 51.00 -28.28 -9.10
CA ASN A 2 51.59 -27.13 -9.80
C ASN A 2 51.35 -25.82 -9.02
N PRO A 3 52.39 -24.98 -8.81
CA PRO A 3 52.32 -23.76 -8.00
C PRO A 3 51.42 -22.65 -8.60
N ILE A 4 51.01 -22.80 -9.86
CA ILE A 4 50.14 -21.85 -10.57
C ILE A 4 48.67 -21.94 -10.10
N SER A 5 48.21 -23.12 -9.66
CA SER A 5 46.80 -23.29 -9.22
C SER A 5 46.49 -22.64 -7.87
N ALA A 6 47.48 -22.50 -6.98
CA ALA A 6 47.31 -21.89 -5.66
C ALA A 6 47.21 -20.35 -5.72
N ILE A 7 47.70 -19.72 -6.80
CA ILE A 7 47.61 -18.28 -7.02
C ILE A 7 46.24 -17.89 -7.58
N LEU A 8 45.66 -18.73 -8.47
CA LEU A 8 44.34 -18.49 -9.06
C LEU A 8 43.20 -18.60 -8.04
N GLN A 9 43.29 -19.51 -7.06
CA GLN A 9 42.29 -19.62 -5.98
C GLN A 9 42.23 -18.41 -5.03
N ARG A 10 43.26 -17.53 -5.03
CA ARG A 10 43.23 -16.30 -4.23
C ARG A 10 42.57 -15.13 -4.97
N ILE A 11 42.58 -15.13 -6.30
CA ILE A 11 42.01 -14.04 -7.11
C ILE A 11 40.47 -14.08 -7.09
N GLU A 12 39.86 -15.28 -7.09
CA GLU A 12 38.40 -15.45 -7.04
C GLU A 12 37.76 -14.96 -5.73
N VAL A 13 38.51 -14.89 -4.63
CA VAL A 13 38.02 -14.40 -3.33
C VAL A 13 38.29 -12.91 -3.13
N ILE A 14 39.38 -12.38 -3.72
CA ILE A 14 39.78 -10.97 -3.54
C ILE A 14 38.89 -10.00 -4.34
N ILE A 15 38.45 -10.38 -5.54
CA ILE A 15 37.59 -9.56 -6.40
C ILE A 15 36.21 -9.25 -5.77
N PRO A 16 35.45 -10.22 -5.21
CA PRO A 16 34.17 -9.94 -4.58
C PRO A 16 34.29 -9.15 -3.26
N LEU A 17 35.39 -9.31 -2.51
CA LEU A 17 35.64 -8.54 -1.30
C LEU A 17 35.93 -7.06 -1.62
N ALA A 18 36.70 -6.78 -2.67
CA ALA A 18 36.96 -5.41 -3.11
C ALA A 18 35.68 -4.72 -3.63
N ALA A 19 34.82 -5.44 -4.36
CA ALA A 19 33.53 -4.91 -4.83
C ALA A 19 32.56 -4.60 -3.67
N GLY A 20 32.52 -5.46 -2.64
CA GLY A 20 31.69 -5.24 -1.44
C GLY A 20 32.08 -3.99 -0.63
N VAL A 21 33.38 -3.69 -0.53
CA VAL A 21 33.88 -2.50 0.18
C VAL A 21 33.53 -1.21 -0.57
N ILE A 22 33.54 -1.20 -1.91
CA ILE A 22 33.18 -0.04 -2.73
C ILE A 22 31.67 0.27 -2.62
N ILE A 23 30.82 -0.76 -2.57
CA ILE A 23 29.36 -0.60 -2.40
C ILE A 23 29.04 -0.05 -1.00
N LEU A 24 29.69 -0.55 0.05
CA LEU A 24 29.53 -0.05 1.42
C LEU A 24 30.00 1.40 1.57
N ALA A 25 31.15 1.76 0.98
CA ALA A 25 31.63 3.14 0.99
C ALA A 25 30.67 4.09 0.26
N SER A 26 30.10 3.65 -0.87
CA SER A 26 29.13 4.42 -1.66
C SER A 26 27.80 4.62 -0.91
N LEU A 27 27.31 3.61 -0.19
CA LEU A 27 26.12 3.72 0.67
C LEU A 27 26.35 4.62 1.90
N LEU A 28 27.55 4.62 2.48
CA LEU A 28 27.91 5.52 3.58
C LEU A 28 28.05 6.97 3.11
N ILE A 29 28.61 7.21 1.92
CA ILE A 29 28.68 8.55 1.31
C ILE A 29 27.27 9.07 0.97
N LEU A 30 26.37 8.22 0.45
CA LEU A 30 24.97 8.58 0.20
C LEU A 30 24.19 8.85 1.50
N ARG A 31 24.40 8.07 2.57
CA ARG A 31 23.82 8.33 3.90
C ARG A 31 24.36 9.62 4.53
N GLY A 32 25.64 9.92 4.36
CA GLY A 32 26.27 11.18 4.82
C GLY A 32 25.74 12.41 4.09
N ARG A 33 25.43 12.31 2.80
CA ARG A 33 24.72 13.37 2.04
C ARG A 33 23.25 13.51 2.46
N ARG A 34 22.55 12.41 2.75
CA ARG A 34 21.15 12.45 3.20
C ARG A 34 20.98 13.12 4.57
N LYS A 35 21.98 13.02 5.45
CA LYS A 35 21.96 13.64 6.79
C LYS A 35 22.31 15.14 6.81
N LYS A 36 22.90 15.68 5.74
CA LYS A 36 23.26 17.11 5.64
C LYS A 36 22.20 18.00 4.97
N ASN A 37 21.15 17.42 4.38
CA ASN A 37 20.14 18.16 3.60
C ASN A 37 18.75 18.23 4.25
N ILE A 38 18.64 18.08 5.57
CA ILE A 38 17.39 18.37 6.27
C ILE A 38 17.74 19.27 7.45
N ALA A 39 17.63 20.57 7.25
CA ALA A 39 17.62 21.53 8.33
C ALA A 39 16.23 21.52 8.99
N PRO A 40 16.11 21.72 10.32
CA PRO A 40 14.83 21.74 11.03
C PRO A 40 13.86 22.86 10.57
N SER A 41 14.31 23.79 9.73
CA SER A 41 13.56 24.94 9.23
C SER A 41 12.69 24.66 8.00
N ASP A 42 12.76 23.46 7.41
CA ASP A 42 12.00 23.11 6.18
C ASP A 42 10.60 22.52 6.46
N LEU A 43 10.20 22.37 7.72
CA LEU A 43 8.87 21.88 8.12
C LEU A 43 7.80 22.98 8.22
N ASP A 44 8.18 24.26 8.13
CA ASP A 44 7.24 25.39 8.21
C ASP A 44 6.63 25.80 6.85
N SER A 45 6.88 25.04 5.78
CA SER A 45 6.35 25.35 4.44
C SER A 45 5.20 24.46 3.96
N ILE A 46 4.61 23.61 4.81
CA ILE A 46 3.30 23.03 4.50
C ILE A 46 2.25 24.12 4.74
N LYS A 47 2.19 25.06 3.81
CA LYS A 47 1.08 26.00 3.71
C LYS A 47 -0.12 25.17 3.26
N VAL A 48 -1.06 24.94 4.19
CA VAL A 48 -2.41 24.48 3.85
C VAL A 48 -2.96 25.51 2.87
N ILE A 49 -2.98 25.17 1.58
CA ILE A 49 -3.66 25.97 0.57
C ILE A 49 -5.15 25.67 0.75
N SER A 50 -5.78 26.41 1.66
CA SER A 50 -7.21 26.69 1.56
C SER A 50 -7.37 27.77 0.49
N LYS A 51 -7.65 27.36 -0.74
CA LYS A 51 -8.25 28.25 -1.72
C LYS A 51 -9.30 27.48 -2.49
N GLU A 52 -10.54 27.82 -2.17
CA GLU A 52 -11.71 27.59 -3.00
C GLU A 52 -11.46 28.26 -4.36
N GLU A 53 -11.23 27.47 -5.39
CA GLU A 53 -11.47 27.88 -6.77
C GLU A 53 -12.15 26.70 -7.47
N GLY A 54 -13.35 26.98 -7.98
CA GLY A 54 -14.22 26.02 -8.62
C GLY A 54 -13.51 25.26 -9.72
N GLY A 55 -13.45 23.94 -9.56
CA GLY A 55 -13.09 23.03 -10.64
C GLY A 55 -14.32 22.82 -11.50
N GLU A 56 -14.35 23.48 -12.65
CA GLU A 56 -15.11 23.05 -13.81
C GLU A 56 -14.93 21.54 -14.01
N ALA A 57 -16.03 20.85 -14.26
CA ALA A 57 -16.02 19.46 -14.68
C ALA A 57 -15.17 19.34 -15.94
N ALA A 58 -13.94 18.85 -15.78
CA ALA A 58 -13.16 18.36 -16.89
C ALA A 58 -13.86 17.09 -17.41
N GLU A 59 -14.76 17.27 -18.36
CA GLU A 59 -15.15 16.23 -19.30
C GLU A 59 -13.87 15.63 -19.86
N LYS A 60 -13.51 14.43 -19.40
CA LYS A 60 -12.60 13.59 -20.15
C LYS A 60 -13.33 13.26 -21.44
N GLU A 61 -12.88 13.83 -22.56
CA GLU A 61 -13.26 13.36 -23.89
C GLU A 61 -13.10 11.83 -23.92
N GLU A 62 -14.24 11.14 -23.90
CA GLU A 62 -14.28 9.70 -24.17
C GLU A 62 -13.81 9.52 -25.60
N LYS A 63 -12.57 9.05 -25.77
CA LYS A 63 -12.01 8.74 -27.08
C LYS A 63 -12.85 7.61 -27.68
N LYS A 64 -13.78 7.98 -28.57
CA LYS A 64 -14.67 7.04 -29.25
C LYS A 64 -13.81 6.05 -30.04
N ILE A 65 -13.80 4.79 -29.60
CA ILE A 65 -13.02 3.72 -30.25
C ILE A 65 -13.53 3.54 -31.68
N SER A 66 -12.60 3.48 -32.64
CA SER A 66 -12.96 3.24 -34.04
C SER A 66 -13.42 1.79 -34.26
N GLY A 67 -14.28 1.55 -35.26
CA GLY A 67 -14.80 0.21 -35.55
C GLY A 67 -13.71 -0.84 -35.84
N GLU A 68 -12.58 -0.43 -36.40
CA GLU A 68 -11.44 -1.29 -36.67
C GLU A 68 -10.72 -1.72 -35.37
N GLU A 69 -10.55 -0.80 -34.41
CA GLU A 69 -9.97 -1.09 -33.10
C GLU A 69 -10.84 -2.05 -32.29
N LEU A 70 -12.18 -1.92 -32.36
CA LEU A 70 -13.11 -2.84 -31.71
C LEU A 70 -12.96 -4.28 -32.22
N SER A 71 -12.81 -4.46 -33.54
CA SER A 71 -12.65 -5.79 -34.14
C SER A 71 -11.35 -6.49 -33.74
N LYS A 72 -10.24 -5.74 -33.66
CA LYS A 72 -8.94 -6.23 -33.16
C LYS A 72 -9.05 -6.65 -31.69
N LEU A 73 -9.86 -5.92 -30.93
CA LEU A 73 -10.06 -6.15 -29.51
C LEU A 73 -10.90 -7.39 -29.22
N GLU A 74 -11.99 -7.58 -29.96
CA GLU A 74 -12.78 -8.83 -29.93
C GLU A 74 -11.89 -10.04 -30.23
N THR A 75 -11.04 -9.93 -31.26
CA THR A 75 -10.12 -11.02 -31.63
C THR A 75 -9.15 -11.35 -30.49
N LYS A 76 -8.57 -10.33 -29.84
CA LYS A 76 -7.68 -10.51 -28.69
C LYS A 76 -8.38 -11.23 -27.53
N ILE A 77 -9.63 -10.85 -27.20
CA ILE A 77 -10.42 -11.51 -26.14
C ILE A 77 -10.61 -13.00 -26.46
N LEU A 78 -11.01 -13.32 -27.70
CA LEU A 78 -11.23 -14.69 -28.13
C LEU A 78 -9.93 -15.52 -28.15
N GLU A 79 -8.80 -14.93 -28.50
CA GLU A 79 -7.49 -15.59 -28.42
C GLU A 79 -7.11 -15.94 -26.98
N VAL A 80 -7.31 -15.01 -26.04
CA VAL A 80 -7.07 -15.25 -24.62
C VAL A 80 -7.97 -16.37 -24.12
N LEU A 81 -9.26 -16.35 -24.45
CA LEU A 81 -10.22 -17.38 -24.07
C LEU A 81 -9.86 -18.74 -24.67
N ARG A 82 -9.42 -18.79 -25.93
CA ARG A 82 -8.98 -20.05 -26.57
C ARG A 82 -7.73 -20.61 -25.88
N ALA A 83 -6.80 -19.75 -25.45
CA ALA A 83 -5.55 -20.17 -24.82
C ALA A 83 -5.74 -20.60 -23.36
N LYS A 84 -6.58 -19.90 -22.60
CA LYS A 84 -6.72 -20.08 -21.14
C LYS A 84 -8.01 -20.76 -20.70
N GLY A 85 -9.01 -20.87 -21.59
CA GLY A 85 -10.34 -21.39 -21.31
C GLY A 85 -11.26 -20.45 -20.52
N SER A 86 -10.72 -19.38 -19.92
CA SER A 86 -11.50 -18.39 -19.19
C SER A 86 -10.79 -17.04 -19.17
N LEU A 87 -11.58 -15.98 -19.01
CA LEU A 87 -11.12 -14.61 -18.82
C LEU A 87 -11.75 -14.13 -17.51
N LYS A 88 -10.92 -13.86 -16.50
CA LYS A 88 -11.39 -13.53 -15.15
C LYS A 88 -10.92 -12.15 -14.73
N PRO A 89 -11.79 -11.31 -14.14
CA PRO A 89 -11.35 -10.06 -13.56
C PRO A 89 -10.57 -10.33 -12.26
N TYR A 90 -9.64 -9.43 -11.92
CA TYR A 90 -8.89 -9.47 -10.68
C TYR A 90 -9.14 -8.19 -9.86
N PRO A 91 -9.42 -8.25 -8.55
CA PRO A 91 -9.66 -7.06 -7.75
C PRO A 91 -8.38 -6.21 -7.63
N ILE A 92 -8.48 -4.92 -7.94
CA ILE A 92 -7.35 -3.99 -7.86
C ILE A 92 -7.64 -2.96 -6.76
N PRO A 93 -6.85 -2.94 -5.67
CA PRO A 93 -6.98 -1.94 -4.62
C PRO A 93 -6.93 -0.52 -5.19
N ALA A 94 -7.83 0.34 -4.71
CA ALA A 94 -7.97 1.74 -5.12
C ALA A 94 -8.32 1.99 -6.62
N SER A 95 -8.64 0.96 -7.41
CA SER A 95 -9.20 1.15 -8.75
C SER A 95 -10.59 1.79 -8.70
N LYS A 96 -10.89 2.67 -9.66
CA LYS A 96 -12.23 3.28 -9.80
C LYS A 96 -13.28 2.27 -10.26
N GLU A 97 -12.86 1.23 -10.97
CA GLU A 97 -13.70 0.16 -11.51
C GLU A 97 -13.77 -1.05 -10.55
N GLY A 98 -12.83 -1.14 -9.60
CA GLY A 98 -12.79 -2.14 -8.52
C GLY A 98 -11.93 -3.35 -8.87
N GLY A 99 -11.89 -3.73 -10.14
CA GLY A 99 -10.98 -4.77 -10.63
C GLY A 99 -10.80 -4.70 -12.13
N HIS A 100 -9.80 -5.41 -12.62
CA HIS A 100 -9.39 -5.36 -14.02
C HIS A 100 -9.14 -6.73 -14.62
N TYR A 101 -9.36 -6.87 -15.92
CA TYR A 101 -8.93 -8.02 -16.70
C TYR A 101 -7.45 -7.88 -17.06
N LEU A 102 -6.56 -8.48 -16.25
CA LEU A 102 -5.11 -8.35 -16.44
C LEU A 102 -4.62 -8.81 -17.82
N ASP A 103 -5.29 -9.80 -18.42
CA ASP A 103 -4.99 -10.30 -19.77
C ASP A 103 -5.36 -9.31 -20.88
N LEU A 104 -6.19 -8.32 -20.56
CA LEU A 104 -6.61 -7.24 -21.42
C LEU A 104 -5.89 -5.92 -21.06
N ALA A 105 -4.66 -6.00 -20.53
CA ALA A 105 -3.87 -4.81 -20.22
C ALA A 105 -3.82 -3.81 -21.40
N GLY A 106 -4.01 -2.52 -21.08
CA GLY A 106 -4.06 -1.42 -22.04
C GLY A 106 -5.46 -1.10 -22.57
N ILE A 107 -6.48 -1.82 -22.11
CA ILE A 107 -7.88 -1.66 -22.53
C ILE A 107 -8.64 -1.14 -21.32
N SER A 108 -9.56 -0.18 -21.51
CA SER A 108 -10.37 0.28 -20.40
C SER A 108 -11.35 -0.81 -19.98
N GLU A 109 -11.63 -0.93 -18.68
CA GLU A 109 -12.58 -1.92 -18.18
C GLU A 109 -13.99 -1.71 -18.71
N LYS A 110 -14.37 -0.46 -18.99
CA LYS A 110 -15.64 -0.13 -19.64
C LYS A 110 -15.73 -0.77 -21.04
N ASP A 111 -14.66 -0.65 -21.82
CA ASP A 111 -14.60 -1.20 -23.19
C ASP A 111 -14.50 -2.72 -23.17
N ALA A 112 -13.66 -3.27 -22.28
CA ALA A 112 -13.54 -4.72 -22.09
C ALA A 112 -14.90 -5.32 -21.73
N ARG A 113 -15.62 -4.71 -20.79
CA ARG A 113 -16.96 -5.16 -20.37
C ARG A 113 -17.96 -5.06 -21.51
N THR A 114 -18.00 -3.94 -22.23
CA THR A 114 -18.91 -3.76 -23.39
C THR A 114 -18.68 -4.83 -24.45
N LEU A 115 -17.42 -5.19 -24.72
CA LEU A 115 -17.09 -6.23 -25.69
C LEU A 115 -17.41 -7.63 -25.19
N ILE A 116 -17.13 -7.94 -23.93
CA ILE A 116 -17.50 -9.23 -23.32
C ILE A 116 -19.02 -9.39 -23.37
N ASP A 117 -19.79 -8.37 -22.99
CA ASP A 117 -21.26 -8.37 -23.03
C ASP A 117 -21.74 -8.64 -24.48
N SER A 118 -21.17 -7.97 -25.48
CA SER A 118 -21.45 -8.22 -26.92
C SER A 118 -21.12 -9.65 -27.36
N LEU A 119 -20.01 -10.25 -26.91
CA LEU A 119 -19.65 -11.63 -27.22
C LEU A 119 -20.60 -12.65 -26.59
N ILE A 120 -21.11 -12.35 -25.38
CA ILE A 120 -22.13 -13.14 -24.70
C ILE A 120 -23.45 -13.08 -25.48
N GLU A 121 -23.88 -11.88 -25.88
CA GLU A 121 -25.10 -11.68 -26.69
C GLU A 121 -25.03 -12.42 -28.04
N LYS A 122 -23.85 -12.46 -28.67
CA LYS A 122 -23.58 -13.23 -29.91
C LYS A 122 -23.50 -14.75 -29.69
N GLY A 123 -23.49 -15.23 -28.44
CA GLY A 123 -23.36 -16.65 -28.10
C GLY A 123 -21.97 -17.23 -28.37
N LEU A 124 -20.94 -16.39 -28.48
CA LEU A 124 -19.55 -16.82 -28.73
C LEU A 124 -18.81 -17.21 -27.46
N VAL A 125 -19.25 -16.66 -26.32
CA VAL A 125 -18.70 -16.94 -24.99
C VAL A 125 -19.85 -17.09 -24.01
N LEU A 126 -19.61 -17.77 -22.90
CA LEU A 126 -20.58 -17.93 -21.82
C LEU A 126 -20.17 -17.07 -20.63
N GLU A 127 -21.16 -16.47 -19.97
CA GLU A 127 -20.93 -15.78 -18.69
C GLU A 127 -20.50 -16.81 -17.63
N GLY A 128 -19.41 -16.51 -16.92
CA GLY A 128 -18.91 -17.32 -15.82
C GLY A 128 -19.59 -16.99 -14.49
N GLU A 129 -19.09 -17.61 -13.42
CA GLU A 129 -19.53 -17.27 -12.06
C GLU A 129 -18.97 -15.91 -11.61
N ARG A 130 -19.65 -15.27 -10.65
CA ARG A 130 -19.18 -14.01 -10.04
C ARG A 130 -17.92 -14.28 -9.22
N GLU A 131 -16.79 -13.72 -9.66
CA GLU A 131 -15.49 -13.88 -8.96
C GLU A 131 -15.40 -13.03 -7.68
N PHE A 132 -15.88 -11.79 -7.69
CA PHE A 132 -15.89 -10.91 -6.50
C PHE A 132 -16.93 -9.79 -6.59
N SER A 133 -17.07 -9.02 -5.50
CA SER A 133 -17.85 -7.79 -5.45
C SER A 133 -17.00 -6.66 -4.88
N ALA A 134 -17.16 -5.45 -5.42
CA ALA A 134 -16.47 -4.25 -4.95
C ALA A 134 -17.48 -3.24 -4.41
N VAL A 135 -17.10 -2.50 -3.37
CA VAL A 135 -17.93 -1.44 -2.79
C VAL A 135 -17.77 -0.17 -3.62
N ALA A 136 -18.83 0.19 -4.34
CA ALA A 136 -18.89 1.46 -5.07
C ALA A 136 -19.32 2.61 -4.15
N CYS A 137 -18.73 3.79 -4.36
CA CYS A 137 -19.17 5.01 -3.72
C CYS A 137 -20.60 5.35 -4.18
N PRO A 138 -21.55 5.56 -3.27
CA PRO A 138 -22.93 5.89 -3.65
C PRO A 138 -23.06 7.28 -4.29
N ILE A 139 -22.04 8.13 -4.15
CA ILE A 139 -22.04 9.50 -4.69
C ILE A 139 -21.51 9.55 -6.12
N CYS A 140 -20.35 8.93 -6.40
CA CYS A 140 -19.70 9.03 -7.71
C CYS A 140 -19.52 7.69 -8.45
N GLY A 141 -20.02 6.58 -7.89
CA GLY A 141 -19.92 5.25 -8.48
C GLY A 141 -18.52 4.61 -8.45
N SER A 142 -17.48 5.34 -8.04
CA SER A 142 -16.11 4.83 -7.98
C SER A 142 -15.95 3.75 -6.91
N CYS A 143 -15.33 2.63 -7.29
CA CYS A 143 -14.90 1.56 -6.40
C CYS A 143 -13.59 1.86 -5.65
N SER A 144 -13.00 3.04 -5.88
CA SER A 144 -11.75 3.45 -5.22
C SER A 144 -12.05 3.81 -3.77
N GLN A 145 -11.92 2.83 -2.88
CA GLN A 145 -12.15 2.99 -1.44
C GLN A 145 -10.83 3.01 -0.68
N VAL A 146 -10.72 3.94 0.26
CA VAL A 146 -9.63 4.04 1.23
C VAL A 146 -10.17 3.61 2.58
N ALA A 147 -9.69 2.48 3.07
CA ALA A 147 -9.98 2.02 4.43
C ALA A 147 -9.13 2.81 5.43
N MET A 148 -9.77 3.34 6.47
CA MET A 148 -9.13 4.12 7.53
C MET A 148 -9.60 3.62 8.89
N ILE A 149 -8.73 3.74 9.90
CA ILE A 149 -9.11 3.51 11.28
C ILE A 149 -9.61 4.81 11.91
N SER A 150 -10.58 4.70 12.81
CA SER A 150 -11.30 5.84 13.40
C SER A 150 -11.66 5.58 14.85
N CYS A 151 -11.84 6.65 15.61
CA CYS A 151 -12.24 6.58 17.01
C CYS A 151 -13.67 6.05 17.14
N LYS A 152 -13.84 4.99 17.95
CA LYS A 152 -15.16 4.42 18.28
C LYS A 152 -16.11 5.42 18.96
N ASN A 153 -15.56 6.42 19.65
CA ASN A 153 -16.34 7.38 20.43
C ASN A 153 -16.72 8.63 19.64
N CYS A 154 -15.79 9.24 18.89
CA CYS A 154 -16.03 10.53 18.20
C CYS A 154 -15.81 10.51 16.69
N GLY A 155 -15.44 9.37 16.09
CA GLY A 155 -15.20 9.26 14.65
C GLY A 155 -13.89 9.87 14.14
N SER A 156 -13.08 10.48 15.01
CA SER A 156 -11.78 11.05 14.60
C SER A 156 -10.87 10.01 13.96
N LEU A 157 -10.24 10.38 12.84
CA LEU A 157 -9.23 9.57 12.14
C LEU A 157 -7.85 9.65 12.79
N ARG A 158 -7.67 10.51 13.80
CA ARG A 158 -6.41 10.63 14.54
C ARG A 158 -6.41 9.65 15.70
N LEU A 159 -5.54 8.66 15.62
CA LEU A 159 -5.37 7.65 16.66
C LEU A 159 -3.88 7.43 16.94
N ASN A 160 -3.54 7.32 18.22
CA ASN A 160 -2.21 6.94 18.67
C ASN A 160 -2.24 5.51 19.16
N GLU A 161 -1.40 4.64 18.60
CA GLU A 161 -1.14 3.32 19.17
C GLU A 161 -0.23 3.46 20.40
N ILE A 162 -0.67 2.92 21.53
CA ILE A 162 0.05 2.83 22.79
C ILE A 162 0.37 1.37 23.04
N LYS A 163 1.67 1.05 23.12
CA LYS A 163 2.13 -0.28 23.49
C LYS A 163 2.18 -0.41 25.01
N TYR A 164 1.72 -1.54 25.51
CA TYR A 164 1.84 -1.93 26.90
C TYR A 164 2.86 -3.06 27.01
N TYR A 165 3.79 -2.91 27.95
CA TYR A 165 4.81 -3.90 28.24
C TYR A 165 4.55 -4.57 29.57
N LYS A 166 4.99 -5.81 29.68
CA LYS A 166 4.98 -6.60 30.91
C LYS A 166 6.42 -7.00 31.24
N HIS A 167 6.78 -6.91 32.51
CA HIS A 167 8.03 -7.46 33.03
C HIS A 167 7.77 -8.72 33.86
N ALA A 168 8.77 -9.60 33.96
CA ALA A 168 8.71 -10.83 34.76
C ALA A 168 8.37 -10.60 36.25
N CYS A 169 8.64 -9.42 36.81
CA CYS A 169 8.25 -9.07 38.19
C CYS A 169 6.74 -8.79 38.36
N GLY A 170 5.96 -8.79 37.28
CA GLY A 170 4.52 -8.56 37.29
C GLY A 170 4.07 -7.14 36.95
N PHE A 171 4.99 -6.17 36.79
CA PHE A 171 4.61 -4.81 36.38
C PHE A 171 4.11 -4.81 34.92
N ILE A 172 2.94 -4.20 34.71
CA ILE A 172 2.35 -3.97 33.38
C ILE A 172 2.04 -2.48 33.26
N GLY A 173 2.49 -1.86 32.17
CA GLY A 173 2.30 -0.43 31.96
C GLY A 173 2.57 -0.01 30.52
N PRO A 174 2.21 1.23 30.15
CA PRO A 174 2.48 1.76 28.82
C PRO A 174 4.00 1.88 28.58
N GLU A 175 4.42 1.86 27.31
CA GLU A 175 5.83 2.02 26.91
C GLU A 175 6.49 3.24 27.56
N SER A 176 5.74 4.33 27.73
CA SER A 176 6.21 5.55 28.40
C SER A 176 6.65 5.32 29.84
N SER A 177 6.07 4.35 30.56
CA SER A 177 6.48 4.00 31.92
C SER A 177 7.74 3.14 31.98
N PHE A 178 8.08 2.45 30.88
CA PHE A 178 9.30 1.64 30.80
C PHE A 178 10.48 2.40 30.18
N ARG A 179 10.22 3.45 29.41
CA ARG A 179 11.26 4.14 28.63
C ARG A 179 12.21 4.93 29.54
N SER A 180 13.50 4.64 29.41
CA SER A 180 14.61 5.36 30.04
C SER A 180 15.60 5.86 28.97
N GLU A 181 16.66 6.56 29.37
CA GLU A 181 17.76 6.96 28.46
C GLU A 181 18.49 5.77 27.82
N SER A 182 18.52 4.62 28.52
CA SER A 182 19.25 3.42 28.11
C SER A 182 18.38 2.35 27.44
N GLY A 183 17.07 2.55 27.31
CA GLY A 183 16.14 1.61 26.67
C GLY A 183 14.87 1.39 27.47
N LEU A 184 14.36 0.15 27.48
CA LEU A 184 13.23 -0.24 28.33
C LEU A 184 13.76 -0.77 29.65
N VAL A 185 13.29 -0.21 30.75
CA VAL A 185 13.62 -0.57 32.13
C VAL A 185 12.33 -0.67 32.91
N CYS A 186 12.14 -1.75 33.66
CA CYS A 186 11.00 -1.88 34.55
C CYS A 186 11.03 -0.79 35.63
N PRO A 187 10.02 0.09 35.73
CA PRO A 187 10.02 1.17 36.73
C PRO A 187 9.86 0.64 38.16
N GLN A 188 9.38 -0.61 38.33
CA GLN A 188 9.14 -1.20 39.65
C GLN A 188 10.39 -1.86 40.23
N CYS A 189 11.24 -2.52 39.42
CA CYS A 189 12.39 -3.27 39.92
C CYS A 189 13.73 -2.87 39.29
N GLY A 190 13.73 -1.95 38.32
CA GLY A 190 14.95 -1.44 37.67
C GLY A 190 15.62 -2.40 36.67
N SER A 191 15.07 -3.60 36.46
CA SER A 191 15.60 -4.56 35.48
C SER A 191 15.22 -4.18 34.06
N SER A 192 16.16 -4.31 33.12
CA SER A 192 15.94 -4.20 31.67
C SER A 192 15.72 -5.55 30.99
N GLU A 193 15.93 -6.67 31.71
CA GLU A 193 15.76 -8.02 31.18
C GLU A 193 14.30 -8.48 31.26
N ASN A 194 13.89 -9.44 30.43
CA ASN A 194 12.56 -10.07 30.49
C ASN A 194 11.37 -9.08 30.40
N ILE A 195 11.51 -8.05 29.57
CA ILE A 195 10.44 -7.12 29.22
C ILE A 195 9.85 -7.56 27.87
N GLU A 196 8.55 -7.85 27.86
CA GLU A 196 7.83 -8.31 26.68
C GLU A 196 6.67 -7.39 26.32
N LEU A 197 6.35 -7.28 25.03
CA LEU A 197 5.14 -6.60 24.59
C LEU A 197 3.93 -7.42 25.06
N TYR A 198 3.08 -6.81 25.87
CA TYR A 198 1.91 -7.45 26.46
C TYR A 198 0.65 -7.20 25.62
N HIS A 199 0.36 -5.94 25.27
CA HIS A 199 -0.80 -5.59 24.48
C HIS A 199 -0.64 -4.22 23.78
N ARG A 200 -1.56 -3.88 22.87
CA ARG A 200 -1.63 -2.58 22.19
C ARG A 200 -3.01 -1.97 22.37
N LYS A 201 -3.08 -0.69 22.74
CA LYS A 201 -4.32 0.08 22.77
C LYS A 201 -4.23 1.25 21.82
N TYR A 202 -5.37 1.74 21.36
CA TYR A 202 -5.48 3.00 20.65
C TYR A 202 -6.02 4.06 21.58
N ARG A 203 -5.45 5.26 21.53
CA ARG A 203 -5.94 6.45 22.22
C ARG A 203 -6.29 7.53 21.21
N CYS A 204 -7.48 8.08 21.34
CA CYS A 204 -7.89 9.24 20.56
C CYS A 204 -7.39 10.53 21.26
N PRO A 205 -6.58 11.37 20.60
CA PRO A 205 -6.17 12.65 21.17
C PRO A 205 -7.33 13.65 21.24
N ASP A 206 -8.39 13.46 20.44
CA ASP A 206 -9.48 14.43 20.31
C ASP A 206 -10.55 14.30 21.38
N CYS A 207 -10.83 13.07 21.85
CA CYS A 207 -11.79 12.83 22.92
C CYS A 207 -11.22 12.09 24.13
N GLY A 208 -9.95 11.68 24.09
CA GLY A 208 -9.28 10.97 25.17
C GLY A 208 -9.67 9.49 25.32
N ALA A 209 -10.61 8.97 24.52
CA ALA A 209 -11.04 7.57 24.62
C ALA A 209 -9.90 6.58 24.31
N GLU A 210 -9.86 5.49 25.07
CA GLU A 210 -8.94 4.37 24.87
C GLU A 210 -9.70 3.07 24.59
N PHE A 211 -9.22 2.28 23.63
CA PHE A 211 -9.84 1.03 23.20
C PHE A 211 -8.80 0.11 22.55
N GLU A 212 -9.04 -1.20 22.53
CA GLU A 212 -8.11 -2.18 21.94
C GLU A 212 -8.21 -2.21 20.42
N GLU A 213 -9.42 -2.07 19.89
CA GLU A 213 -9.69 -2.11 18.45
C GLU A 213 -10.37 -0.80 18.01
N PRO A 214 -9.88 -0.11 16.97
CA PRO A 214 -10.54 1.05 16.40
C PRO A 214 -11.76 0.67 15.56
N SER A 215 -12.56 1.66 15.15
CA SER A 215 -13.58 1.47 14.12
C SER A 215 -12.95 1.54 12.73
N LEU A 216 -13.42 0.71 11.80
CA LEU A 216 -13.08 0.79 10.38
C LEU A 216 -14.05 1.74 9.68
N THR A 217 -13.53 2.73 8.97
CA THR A 217 -14.30 3.69 8.16
C THR A 217 -13.76 3.70 6.74
N PHE A 218 -14.63 3.93 5.75
CA PHE A 218 -14.24 4.02 4.35
C PHE A 218 -14.43 5.44 3.83
N LYS A 219 -13.49 5.88 2.98
CA LYS A 219 -13.59 7.12 2.22
C LYS A 219 -13.37 6.85 0.74
N CYS A 220 -14.15 7.49 -0.11
CA CYS A 220 -13.97 7.39 -1.54
C CYS A 220 -12.67 8.11 -1.94
N GLY A 221 -11.70 7.37 -2.50
CA GLY A 221 -10.45 7.91 -3.04
C GLY A 221 -10.64 8.77 -4.29
N SER A 222 -11.84 8.81 -4.88
CA SER A 222 -12.15 9.65 -6.04
C SER A 222 -12.84 10.97 -5.71
N CYS A 223 -13.81 10.99 -4.79
CA CYS A 223 -14.55 12.22 -4.45
C CYS A 223 -14.43 12.66 -2.98
N GLY A 224 -13.79 11.85 -2.11
CA GLY A 224 -13.59 12.17 -0.69
C GLY A 224 -14.82 11.95 0.21
N ALA A 225 -15.95 11.53 -0.36
CA ALA A 225 -17.15 11.14 0.39
C ALA A 225 -16.85 10.05 1.41
#